data_AF-A0A2D6IV43-F1
#
_entry.id   AF-A0A2D6IV43-F1
#
_cell.length_a   1.000
_cell.length_b   1.000
_cell.length_c   1.000
_cell.angle_alpha   90.00
_cell.angle_beta   90.00
_cell.angle_gamma   90.00
#
_symmetry.space_group_name_H-M   'P 1'
#
loop_
_entity.id
_entity.type
_entity.pdbx_description
1 polymer ?
#
loop_
_entity_poly.entity_id
_entity_poly.type
_entity_poly.pdbx_seq_one_letter_code
_entity_poly.pdbx_strand_id
1 'polypeptide(L)'
;MNAITQHFNEAFSRKVQDWARRRQGTDPHSSHLASRRIYILPTRAGIIYAVVVFTMLLGSMNYNNNTGFALTFLLTSIGIIGIYNCHRNLAGVFLHFAGSRPVFAGESVRFNFIIENQNTYARAQLRFGLDGHQEICDVLMAGDRQPINVRINSTRRGRLNLPRLLLSTRYPLGLFRAWAWINMDVAEVVYPQPAPNAPAAITNHCGQSISGQQSAGDEDFSGLRSYRVGDPPKRIAWKTLAHTGETLVTEYHGGASDLVWVDWHDYPASNPEERLSLLTRRALDADMTGNLWGLRLPGQMIGPDRGATHRHQCLRALALYDPGSGHVNP
;
A
#
# COMPACT_ATOMS: atom_id res chain seq x y z
N MET A 1 16.49 31.17 4.69
CA MET A 1 16.50 30.87 6.15
C MET A 1 15.45 29.83 6.59
N ASN A 2 14.92 28.99 5.67
CA ASN A 2 13.94 27.92 6.00
C ASN A 2 14.55 26.50 5.95
N ALA A 3 15.59 26.27 5.14
CA ALA A 3 16.21 24.94 4.95
C ALA A 3 17.01 24.45 6.18
N ILE A 4 17.72 25.34 6.88
CA ILE A 4 18.54 24.97 8.05
C ILE A 4 17.67 24.51 9.22
N THR A 5 16.47 25.09 9.39
CA THR A 5 15.52 24.67 10.43
C THR A 5 14.84 23.33 10.11
N GLN A 6 14.75 22.95 8.83
CA GLN A 6 14.21 21.65 8.43
C GLN A 6 15.23 20.55 8.66
N HIS A 7 16.50 20.74 8.27
CA HIS A 7 17.55 19.74 8.51
C HIS A 7 17.88 19.51 9.99
N PHE A 8 17.83 20.54 10.84
CA PHE A 8 18.05 20.36 12.29
C PHE A 8 16.89 19.59 12.95
N ASN A 9 15.66 19.79 12.47
CA ASN A 9 14.50 19.00 12.90
C ASN A 9 14.60 17.55 12.42
N GLU A 10 15.11 17.30 11.22
CA GLU A 10 15.25 15.95 10.65
C GLU A 10 16.31 15.11 11.40
N ALA A 11 17.50 15.66 11.65
CA ALA A 11 18.56 14.96 12.36
C ALA A 11 18.22 14.69 13.84
N PHE A 12 17.61 15.67 14.51
CA PHE A 12 17.09 15.49 15.87
C PHE A 12 15.95 14.47 15.89
N SER A 13 15.08 14.48 14.88
CA SER A 13 13.99 13.51 14.78
C SER A 13 14.50 12.08 14.58
N ARG A 14 15.58 11.83 13.82
CA ARG A 14 16.14 10.48 13.63
C ARG A 14 16.70 9.88 14.92
N LYS A 15 17.47 10.65 15.70
CA LYS A 15 17.96 10.17 17.02
C LYS A 15 16.84 9.97 18.02
N VAL A 16 15.84 10.85 18.03
CA VAL A 16 14.64 10.72 18.87
C VAL A 16 13.76 9.54 18.43
N GLN A 17 13.69 9.27 17.12
CA GLN A 17 13.02 8.09 16.56
C GLN A 17 13.73 6.81 17.03
N ASP A 18 15.04 6.71 16.86
CA ASP A 18 15.79 5.52 17.27
C ASP A 18 15.74 5.28 18.78
N TRP A 19 15.78 6.34 19.58
CA TRP A 19 15.58 6.25 21.03
C TRP A 19 14.14 5.81 21.40
N ALA A 20 13.13 6.36 20.73
CA ALA A 20 11.74 5.94 20.93
C ALA A 20 11.51 4.47 20.50
N ARG A 21 12.23 3.98 19.47
CA ARG A 21 12.20 2.56 19.03
C ARG A 21 12.52 1.61 20.16
N ARG A 22 13.61 1.88 20.86
CA ARG A 22 14.11 1.00 21.94
C ARG A 22 13.17 0.97 23.14
N ARG A 23 12.33 2.01 23.30
CA ARG A 23 11.47 2.17 24.47
C ARG A 23 10.01 1.73 24.26
N GLN A 24 9.51 1.76 23.03
CA GLN A 24 8.08 1.60 22.75
C GLN A 24 7.69 0.27 22.09
N GLY A 25 8.63 -0.44 21.43
CA GLY A 25 8.35 -1.73 20.80
C GLY A 25 7.58 -1.62 19.47
N THR A 26 6.98 -2.73 19.04
CA THR A 26 6.15 -2.82 17.84
C THR A 26 4.67 -2.81 18.23
N ASP A 27 3.86 -2.00 17.55
CA ASP A 27 2.44 -1.88 17.82
C ASP A 27 1.64 -2.92 17.02
N PRO A 28 0.58 -3.51 17.61
CA PRO A 28 -0.36 -4.35 16.87
C PRO A 28 -1.11 -3.54 15.81
N HIS A 29 -1.76 -4.24 14.86
CA HIS A 29 -2.50 -3.66 13.72
C HIS A 29 -3.65 -2.72 14.13
N SER A 30 -4.02 -2.76 15.41
CA SER A 30 -4.96 -1.87 16.07
C SER A 30 -4.35 -1.38 17.38
N SER A 31 -4.03 -0.09 17.48
CA SER A 31 -3.32 0.44 18.66
C SER A 31 -4.01 1.67 19.23
N HIS A 32 -4.30 1.63 20.53
CA HIS A 32 -4.62 2.82 21.30
C HIS A 32 -3.34 3.61 21.55
N LEU A 33 -3.37 4.91 21.28
CA LEU A 33 -2.24 5.75 21.62
C LEU A 33 -2.16 5.96 23.13
N ALA A 34 -1.26 5.20 23.77
CA ALA A 34 -1.01 5.28 25.20
C ALA A 34 -0.40 6.65 25.58
N SER A 35 -0.95 7.29 26.61
CA SER A 35 -0.51 8.61 27.09
C SER A 35 0.98 8.71 27.40
N ARG A 36 1.61 7.60 27.83
CA ARG A 36 3.05 7.53 28.17
C ARG A 36 3.98 7.75 26.98
N ARG A 37 3.46 7.70 25.75
CA ARG A 37 4.23 7.84 24.50
C ARG A 37 4.16 9.24 23.90
N ILE A 38 3.46 10.17 24.56
CA ILE A 38 3.24 11.53 24.10
C ILE A 38 4.35 12.43 24.62
N TYR A 39 5.01 13.13 23.72
CA TYR A 39 6.02 14.13 24.04
C TYR A 39 5.45 15.51 23.72
N ILE A 40 5.73 16.49 24.59
CA ILE A 40 5.27 17.87 24.44
C ILE A 40 6.49 18.79 24.47
N LEU A 41 6.60 19.67 23.47
CA LEU A 41 7.61 20.74 23.44
C LEU A 41 6.93 22.08 23.16
N PRO A 42 7.44 23.18 23.75
CA PRO A 42 7.00 24.52 23.36
C PRO A 42 7.39 24.80 21.92
N THR A 43 6.49 25.45 21.17
CA THR A 43 6.79 25.98 19.84
C THR A 43 7.53 27.32 19.96
N ARG A 44 7.97 27.89 18.83
CA ARG A 44 8.51 29.26 18.81
C ARG A 44 7.54 30.27 19.44
N ALA A 45 6.25 30.15 19.16
CA ALA A 45 5.22 30.98 19.77
C ALA A 45 5.09 30.72 21.28
N GLY A 46 5.19 29.47 21.71
CA GLY A 46 5.21 29.11 23.14
C GLY A 46 6.41 29.71 23.89
N ILE A 47 7.59 29.75 23.27
CA ILE A 47 8.78 30.37 23.86
C ILE A 47 8.61 31.89 23.97
N ILE A 48 8.15 32.55 22.90
CA ILE A 48 7.87 34.00 22.92
C ILE A 48 6.83 34.33 24.00
N TYR A 49 5.77 33.54 24.07
CA TYR A 49 4.73 33.66 25.09
C TYR A 49 5.30 33.56 26.50
N ALA A 50 6.13 32.55 26.78
CA ALA A 50 6.78 32.38 28.08
C ALA A 50 7.69 33.56 28.44
N VAL A 51 8.46 34.07 27.47
CA VAL A 51 9.32 35.26 27.66
C VAL A 51 8.48 36.49 27.99
N VAL A 52 7.38 36.73 27.27
CA VAL A 52 6.47 37.88 27.52
C VAL A 52 5.82 37.78 28.90
N VAL A 53 5.31 36.60 29.27
CA VAL A 53 4.72 36.40 30.61
C VAL A 53 5.76 36.61 31.70
N PHE A 54 7.00 36.15 31.49
CA PHE A 54 8.10 36.32 32.43
C PHE A 54 8.56 37.78 32.59
N THR A 55 8.73 38.51 31.48
CA THR A 55 9.10 39.94 31.53
C THR A 55 8.00 40.77 32.17
N MET A 56 6.74 40.42 31.90
CA MET A 56 5.59 41.07 32.52
C MET A 56 5.51 40.80 34.03
N LEU A 57 5.89 39.60 34.49
CA LEU A 57 5.99 39.28 35.91
C LEU A 57 7.08 40.12 36.59
N LEU A 58 8.27 40.23 35.97
CA LEU A 58 9.36 41.09 36.43
C LEU A 58 8.94 42.56 36.52
N GLY A 59 8.26 43.07 35.49
CA GLY A 59 7.73 44.44 35.50
C GLY A 59 6.72 44.65 36.63
N SER A 60 5.81 43.70 36.84
CA SER A 60 4.81 43.76 37.90
C SER A 60 5.45 43.76 39.30
N MET A 61 6.50 42.95 39.48
CA MET A 61 7.31 42.93 40.71
C MET A 61 8.05 44.24 40.94
N ASN A 62 8.65 44.82 39.90
CA ASN A 62 9.42 46.05 40.01
C ASN A 62 8.54 47.25 40.41
N TYR A 63 7.35 47.36 39.81
CA TYR A 63 6.42 48.47 40.04
C TYR A 63 5.35 48.18 41.10
N ASN A 64 5.40 47.02 41.77
CA ASN A 64 4.38 46.56 42.72
C ASN A 64 2.94 46.68 42.17
N ASN A 65 2.75 46.37 40.88
CA ASN A 65 1.48 46.57 40.20
C ASN A 65 0.59 45.33 40.31
N ASN A 66 -0.44 45.40 41.16
CA ASN A 66 -1.42 44.33 41.38
C ASN A 66 -2.15 43.87 40.09
N THR A 67 -2.44 44.79 39.16
CA THR A 67 -3.11 44.43 37.90
C THR A 67 -2.20 43.63 36.97
N GLY A 68 -0.89 43.92 37.01
CA GLY A 68 0.12 43.17 36.26
C GLY A 68 0.26 41.74 36.77
N PHE A 69 0.21 41.53 38.10
CA PHE A 69 0.16 40.19 38.69
C PHE A 69 -1.10 39.42 38.27
N ALA A 70 -2.27 40.05 38.29
CA ALA A 70 -3.51 39.39 37.89
C ALA A 70 -3.45 38.87 36.44
N LEU A 71 -2.98 39.70 35.51
CA LEU A 71 -2.89 39.33 34.10
C LEU A 71 -1.76 38.30 33.83
N THR A 72 -0.62 38.38 34.51
CA THR A 72 0.45 37.37 34.38
C THR A 72 0.02 36.00 34.88
N PHE A 73 -0.68 35.92 36.01
CA PHE A 73 -1.23 34.65 36.52
C PHE A 73 -2.35 34.10 35.64
N LEU A 74 -3.21 34.97 35.08
CA LEU A 74 -4.23 34.56 34.11
C LEU A 74 -3.59 33.93 32.86
N LEU A 75 -2.60 34.60 32.27
CA LEU A 75 -1.86 34.08 31.12
C LEU A 75 -1.16 32.77 31.47
N THR A 76 -0.43 32.72 32.59
CA THR A 76 0.22 31.48 33.05
C THR A 76 -0.77 30.32 33.16
N SER A 77 -1.97 30.58 33.71
CA SER A 77 -3.05 29.59 33.82
C SER A 77 -3.52 29.11 32.45
N ILE A 78 -3.72 30.01 31.49
CA ILE A 78 -4.06 29.67 30.09
C ILE A 78 -2.96 28.79 29.46
N GLY A 79 -1.70 29.09 29.72
CA GLY A 79 -0.56 28.28 29.27
C GLY A 79 -0.60 26.85 29.82
N ILE A 80 -0.80 26.68 31.13
CA ILE A 80 -0.89 25.37 31.78
C ILE A 80 -2.10 24.57 31.26
N ILE A 81 -3.27 25.22 31.13
CA ILE A 81 -4.47 24.62 30.54
C ILE A 81 -4.20 24.23 29.07
N GLY A 82 -3.42 25.02 28.34
CA GLY A 82 -2.97 24.73 26.98
C GLY A 82 -2.17 23.43 26.89
N ILE A 83 -1.23 23.19 27.83
CA ILE A 83 -0.47 21.93 27.90
C ILE A 83 -1.40 20.75 28.10
N TYR A 84 -2.33 20.85 29.07
CA TYR A 84 -3.29 19.79 29.39
C TYR A 84 -4.19 19.44 28.20
N ASN A 85 -4.74 20.45 27.52
CA ASN A 85 -5.57 20.23 26.33
C ASN A 85 -4.76 19.65 25.17
N CYS A 86 -3.52 20.11 24.96
CA CYS A 86 -2.63 19.59 23.93
C CYS A 86 -2.34 18.10 24.13
N HIS A 87 -2.06 17.69 25.38
CA HIS A 87 -1.87 16.29 25.74
C HIS A 87 -3.15 15.46 25.51
N ARG A 88 -4.29 15.92 26.05
CA ARG A 88 -5.58 15.21 25.94
C ARG A 88 -6.06 15.06 24.50
N ASN A 89 -5.76 16.02 23.65
CA ASN A 89 -6.14 15.98 22.25
C ASN A 89 -5.49 14.79 21.50
N LEU A 90 -4.26 14.41 21.89
CA LEU A 90 -3.55 13.27 21.31
C LEU A 90 -3.81 11.95 22.07
N ALA A 91 -3.93 12.01 23.41
CA ALA A 91 -4.06 10.82 24.25
C ALA A 91 -5.35 10.03 23.98
N GLY A 92 -5.22 8.71 23.74
CA GLY A 92 -6.36 7.84 23.51
C GLY A 92 -6.98 7.92 22.11
N VAL A 93 -6.27 8.47 21.13
CA VAL A 93 -6.65 8.27 19.71
C VAL A 93 -6.48 6.79 19.37
N PHE A 94 -7.52 6.19 18.80
CA PHE A 94 -7.43 4.85 18.27
C PHE A 94 -7.09 4.93 16.78
N LEU A 95 -6.07 4.16 16.34
CA LEU A 95 -5.74 3.99 14.93
C LEU A 95 -5.85 2.52 14.53
N HIS A 96 -6.62 2.25 13.49
CA HIS A 96 -6.75 0.94 12.85
C HIS A 96 -6.19 0.99 11.43
N PHE A 97 -5.45 -0.05 11.04
CA PHE A 97 -5.08 -0.25 9.65
C PHE A 97 -6.24 -0.85 8.85
N ALA A 98 -6.68 -0.18 7.78
CA ALA A 98 -7.81 -0.60 6.95
C ALA A 98 -7.39 -1.33 5.68
N GLY A 99 -6.10 -1.33 5.35
CA GLY A 99 -5.55 -1.98 4.17
C GLY A 99 -4.73 -1.04 3.30
N SER A 100 -3.96 -1.64 2.40
CA SER A 100 -3.24 -0.96 1.33
C SER A 100 -3.52 -1.68 0.01
N ARG A 101 -3.22 -1.00 -1.09
CA ARG A 101 -3.25 -1.61 -2.42
C ARG A 101 -1.83 -1.75 -2.93
N PRO A 102 -1.47 -2.90 -3.53
CA PRO A 102 -0.16 -3.08 -4.12
C PRO A 102 -0.04 -2.18 -5.36
N VAL A 103 1.13 -1.60 -5.55
CA VAL A 103 1.45 -0.67 -6.65
C VAL A 103 2.73 -1.12 -7.36
N PHE A 104 3.01 -0.56 -8.52
CA PHE A 104 4.26 -0.81 -9.23
C PHE A 104 5.39 0.07 -8.68
N ALA A 105 6.63 -0.40 -8.77
CA ALA A 105 7.80 0.38 -8.39
C ALA A 105 7.84 1.70 -9.19
N GLY A 106 8.05 2.81 -8.49
CA GLY A 106 7.94 4.17 -9.02
C GLY A 106 6.62 4.87 -8.66
N GLU A 107 5.62 4.14 -8.16
CA GLU A 107 4.33 4.68 -7.73
C GLU A 107 4.26 4.88 -6.21
N SER A 108 3.31 5.71 -5.75
CA SER A 108 3.07 5.93 -4.32
C SER A 108 2.07 4.92 -3.75
N VAL A 109 2.52 4.09 -2.80
CA VAL A 109 1.64 3.21 -2.02
C VAL A 109 0.76 4.04 -1.11
N ARG A 110 -0.54 3.74 -1.11
CA ARG A 110 -1.52 4.33 -0.18
C ARG A 110 -1.83 3.34 0.94
N PHE A 111 -1.47 3.72 2.17
CA PHE A 111 -1.88 3.03 3.38
C PHE A 111 -3.12 3.73 3.94
N ASN A 112 -4.22 3.00 4.00
CA ASN A 112 -5.48 3.52 4.51
C ASN A 112 -5.59 3.16 5.99
N PHE A 113 -5.87 4.15 6.81
CA PHE A 113 -6.12 4.01 8.23
C PHE A 113 -7.51 4.52 8.56
N ILE A 114 -8.10 3.97 9.60
CA ILE A 114 -9.32 4.50 10.22
C ILE A 114 -8.91 5.02 11.60
N ILE A 115 -9.11 6.32 11.80
CA ILE A 115 -9.01 6.93 13.12
C ILE A 115 -10.36 6.86 13.80
N GLU A 116 -10.35 6.52 15.08
CA GLU A 116 -11.54 6.51 15.90
C GLU A 116 -11.31 7.30 17.18
N ASN A 117 -12.30 8.12 17.53
CA ASN A 117 -12.32 8.81 18.80
C ASN A 117 -13.32 8.15 19.75
N GLN A 118 -12.84 7.22 20.57
CA GLN A 118 -13.67 6.53 21.56
C GLN A 118 -13.96 7.37 22.82
N ASN A 119 -13.48 8.61 22.88
CA ASN A 119 -13.70 9.51 24.02
C ASN A 119 -14.92 10.41 23.81
N THR A 120 -15.38 11.02 24.90
CA THR A 120 -16.56 11.90 24.96
C THR A 120 -16.31 13.34 24.48
N TYR A 121 -15.07 13.70 24.14
CA TYR A 121 -14.70 15.05 23.69
C TYR A 121 -14.16 15.01 22.26
N ALA A 122 -14.43 16.07 21.50
CA ALA A 122 -13.91 16.23 20.16
C ALA A 122 -12.38 16.46 20.17
N ARG A 123 -11.71 15.99 19.13
CA ARG A 123 -10.28 16.19 18.89
C ARG A 123 -10.09 17.05 17.66
N ALA A 124 -9.10 17.92 17.66
CA ALA A 124 -8.90 18.86 16.57
C ALA A 124 -7.43 18.92 16.11
N GLN A 125 -7.23 19.24 14.83
CA GLN A 125 -5.92 19.41 14.20
C GLN A 125 -4.96 18.24 14.50
N LEU A 126 -5.43 17.02 14.26
CA LEU A 126 -4.58 15.83 14.30
C LEU A 126 -3.80 15.75 12.99
N ARG A 127 -2.48 15.70 13.07
CA ARG A 127 -1.58 15.68 11.92
C ARG A 127 -0.84 14.37 11.85
N PHE A 128 -0.93 13.71 10.71
CA PHE A 128 -0.30 12.43 10.41
C PHE A 128 0.83 12.69 9.42
N GLY A 129 2.06 12.44 9.85
CA GLY A 129 3.26 12.66 9.06
C GLY A 129 3.96 11.35 8.72
N LEU A 130 4.30 11.17 7.44
CA LEU A 130 5.07 10.03 6.95
C LEU A 130 5.88 10.45 5.73
N ASP A 131 7.19 10.20 5.75
CA ASP A 131 8.10 10.40 4.60
C ASP A 131 7.91 11.73 3.84
N GLY A 132 7.79 12.84 4.59
CA GLY A 132 7.59 14.18 4.03
C GLY A 132 6.15 14.54 3.66
N HIS A 133 5.24 13.56 3.58
CA HIS A 133 3.81 13.79 3.42
C HIS A 133 3.14 14.06 4.78
N GLN A 134 2.20 15.01 4.79
CA GLN A 134 1.38 15.32 5.95
C GLN A 134 -0.09 15.33 5.57
N GLU A 135 -0.89 14.64 6.37
CA GLU A 135 -2.34 14.66 6.30
C GLU A 135 -2.90 15.22 7.60
N ILE A 136 -3.97 16.01 7.50
CA ILE A 136 -4.56 16.72 8.63
C ILE A 136 -6.01 16.31 8.74
N CYS A 137 -6.40 15.85 9.93
CA CYS A 137 -7.79 15.72 10.35
C CYS A 137 -8.12 16.94 11.20
N ASP A 138 -8.99 17.81 10.66
CA ASP A 138 -9.32 19.09 11.29
C ASP A 138 -10.13 18.90 12.56
N VAL A 139 -11.18 18.07 12.51
CA VAL A 139 -12.03 17.76 13.67
C VAL A 139 -12.48 16.30 13.59
N LEU A 140 -12.26 15.58 14.69
CA LEU A 140 -12.76 14.24 14.93
C LEU A 140 -13.72 14.29 16.13
N MET A 141 -15.01 14.16 15.85
CA MET A 141 -16.06 14.27 16.87
C MET A 141 -16.00 13.09 17.86
N ALA A 142 -16.68 13.21 19.00
CA ALA A 142 -16.79 12.11 19.97
C ALA A 142 -17.55 10.93 19.35
N GLY A 143 -16.98 9.72 19.43
CA GLY A 143 -17.54 8.50 18.84
C GLY A 143 -17.39 8.39 17.31
N ASP A 144 -16.78 9.38 16.66
CA ASP A 144 -16.67 9.43 15.20
C ASP A 144 -15.47 8.61 14.69
N ARG A 145 -15.58 8.17 13.42
CA ARG A 145 -14.56 7.42 12.70
C ARG A 145 -14.29 8.10 11.36
N GLN A 146 -13.02 8.39 11.07
CA GLN A 146 -12.64 9.02 9.81
C GLN A 146 -11.52 8.24 9.11
N PRO A 147 -11.60 8.07 7.78
CA PRO A 147 -10.51 7.49 7.01
C PRO A 147 -9.38 8.51 6.81
N ILE A 148 -8.14 8.04 6.90
CA ILE A 148 -6.91 8.80 6.69
C ILE A 148 -6.00 7.99 5.76
N ASN A 149 -5.45 8.64 4.74
CA ASN A 149 -4.71 7.99 3.68
C ASN A 149 -3.29 8.53 3.56
N VAL A 150 -2.35 7.76 4.08
CA VAL A 150 -0.95 8.15 4.09
C VAL A 150 -0.22 7.53 2.89
N ARG A 151 0.61 8.34 2.22
CA ARG A 151 1.32 7.94 0.98
C ARG A 151 2.81 7.71 1.24
N ILE A 152 3.36 6.70 0.59
CA ILE A 152 4.81 6.42 0.57
C ILE A 152 5.24 6.20 -0.87
N ASN A 153 6.30 6.87 -1.29
CA ASN A 153 6.87 6.67 -2.62
C ASN A 153 7.67 5.37 -2.65
N SER A 154 7.26 4.43 -3.49
CA SER A 154 8.00 3.19 -3.70
C SER A 154 9.06 3.40 -4.78
N THR A 155 10.34 3.16 -4.46
CA THR A 155 11.44 3.30 -5.42
C THR A 155 11.97 1.95 -5.90
N ARG A 156 11.77 0.88 -5.11
CA ARG A 156 12.24 -0.47 -5.40
C ARG A 156 11.09 -1.47 -5.21
N ARG A 157 11.11 -2.56 -5.98
CA ARG A 157 10.17 -3.67 -5.80
C ARG A 157 10.43 -4.42 -4.49
N GLY A 158 9.47 -5.22 -4.09
CA GLY A 158 9.57 -6.12 -2.95
C GLY A 158 8.67 -5.69 -1.81
N ARG A 159 9.00 -6.14 -0.60
CA ARG A 159 8.19 -5.86 0.59
C ARG A 159 8.50 -4.45 1.12
N LEU A 160 7.52 -3.56 1.02
CA LEU A 160 7.57 -2.22 1.61
C LEU A 160 6.89 -2.25 2.98
N ASN A 161 7.70 -2.19 4.03
CA ASN A 161 7.19 -2.06 5.38
C ASN A 161 6.78 -0.60 5.64
N LEU A 162 5.64 -0.42 6.30
CA LEU A 162 5.17 0.88 6.76
C LEU A 162 6.21 1.46 7.75
N PRO A 163 6.84 2.61 7.43
CA PRO A 163 7.68 3.32 8.37
C PRO A 163 6.82 3.97 9.44
N ARG A 164 7.46 4.56 10.44
CA ARG A 164 6.78 5.11 11.61
C ARG A 164 5.89 6.27 11.24
N LEU A 165 4.64 6.19 11.65
CA LEU A 165 3.69 7.27 11.51
C LEU A 165 3.88 8.26 12.66
N LEU A 166 4.11 9.53 12.30
CA LEU A 166 4.15 10.63 13.25
C LEU A 166 2.73 11.17 13.45
N LEU A 167 2.15 10.95 14.62
CA LEU A 167 0.91 11.63 14.99
C LEU A 167 1.26 12.85 15.85
N SER A 168 0.85 14.05 15.43
CA SER A 168 1.13 15.28 16.14
C SER A 168 -0.03 16.26 16.15
N THR A 169 -0.06 17.16 17.14
CA THR A 169 -1.04 18.24 17.23
C THR A 169 -0.40 19.50 17.80
N ARG A 170 -0.98 20.65 17.45
CA ARG A 170 -0.66 21.96 18.03
C ARG A 170 -1.89 22.65 18.63
N TYR A 171 -3.01 21.94 18.68
CA TYR A 171 -4.25 22.44 19.28
C TYR A 171 -4.07 22.62 20.81
N PRO A 172 -4.71 23.62 21.44
CA PRO A 172 -5.56 24.66 20.84
C PRO A 172 -4.82 25.91 20.37
N LEU A 173 -3.86 26.40 21.16
CA LEU A 173 -3.30 27.75 20.99
C LEU A 173 -2.04 27.80 20.09
N GLY A 174 -1.54 26.67 19.63
CA GLY A 174 -0.28 26.62 18.88
C GLY A 174 0.98 26.85 19.72
N LEU A 175 0.85 27.07 21.03
CA LEU A 175 1.96 27.29 21.97
C LEU A 175 2.80 26.04 22.20
N PHE A 176 2.17 24.87 22.13
CA PHE A 176 2.81 23.58 22.34
C PHE A 176 2.63 22.68 21.13
N ARG A 177 3.58 21.79 20.91
CA ARG A 177 3.48 20.69 19.95
C ARG A 177 3.53 19.39 20.75
N ALA A 178 2.44 18.63 20.72
CA ALA A 178 2.42 17.26 21.18
C ALA A 178 2.64 16.32 19.99
N TRP A 179 3.43 15.26 20.16
CA TRP A 179 3.56 14.21 19.16
C TRP A 179 3.82 12.85 19.78
N ALA A 180 3.50 11.82 19.00
CA ALA A 180 3.76 10.42 19.31
C ALA A 180 4.09 9.66 18.03
N TRP A 181 4.87 8.59 18.17
CA TRP A 181 5.20 7.68 17.09
C TRP A 181 4.34 6.44 17.19
N ILE A 182 3.80 6.01 16.05
CA ILE A 182 3.05 4.77 15.91
C ILE A 182 3.85 3.86 14.99
N ASN A 183 4.11 2.63 15.44
CA ASN A 183 4.97 1.68 14.73
C ASN A 183 4.24 0.36 14.50
N MET A 184 3.35 0.33 13.50
CA MET A 184 2.60 -0.87 13.12
C MET A 184 3.43 -1.78 12.22
N ASP A 185 3.43 -3.09 12.49
CA ASP A 185 4.08 -4.10 11.64
C ASP A 185 3.18 -4.47 10.45
N VAL A 186 3.04 -3.53 9.54
CA VAL A 186 2.25 -3.66 8.31
C VAL A 186 3.19 -3.51 7.12
N ALA A 187 3.00 -4.37 6.12
CA ALA A 187 3.79 -4.36 4.92
C ALA A 187 2.91 -4.55 3.69
N GLU A 188 3.28 -3.88 2.61
CA GLU A 188 2.64 -4.03 1.30
C GLU A 188 3.67 -4.52 0.28
N VAL A 189 3.21 -5.26 -0.73
CA VAL A 189 4.09 -5.73 -1.81
C VAL A 189 4.09 -4.71 -2.94
N VAL A 190 5.27 -4.25 -3.33
CA VAL A 190 5.48 -3.38 -4.48
C VAL A 190 5.93 -4.24 -5.66
N TYR A 191 5.15 -4.23 -6.74
CA TYR A 191 5.45 -4.98 -7.95
C TYR A 191 6.62 -4.38 -8.72
N PRO A 192 7.38 -5.18 -9.51
CA PRO A 192 8.39 -4.63 -10.40
C PRO A 192 7.77 -3.65 -11.39
N GLN A 193 8.49 -2.59 -11.76
CA GLN A 193 7.99 -1.66 -12.77
C GLN A 193 7.89 -2.38 -14.12
N PRO A 194 6.73 -2.36 -14.81
CA PRO A 194 6.61 -2.99 -16.12
C PRO A 194 7.46 -2.26 -17.15
N ALA A 195 8.14 -3.01 -18.02
CA ALA A 195 8.79 -2.45 -19.21
C ALA A 195 7.74 -1.82 -20.14
N PRO A 196 8.09 -0.75 -20.90
CA PRO A 196 7.14 -0.12 -21.81
C PRO A 196 6.63 -1.08 -22.88
N ASN A 197 7.53 -1.88 -23.43
CA ASN A 197 7.24 -2.95 -24.39
C ASN A 197 8.05 -4.19 -24.00
N ALA A 198 7.47 -5.38 -24.22
CA ALA A 198 8.18 -6.64 -24.09
C ALA A 198 8.27 -7.32 -25.47
N PRO A 199 9.40 -7.92 -25.86
CA PRO A 199 9.52 -8.70 -27.08
C PRO A 199 8.71 -10.00 -26.96
N ALA A 200 8.29 -10.58 -28.08
CA ALA A 200 7.60 -11.87 -28.09
C ALA A 200 8.47 -12.93 -27.39
N ALA A 201 7.84 -13.89 -26.71
CA ALA A 201 8.56 -14.99 -26.09
C ALA A 201 9.37 -15.72 -27.17
N ILE A 202 10.64 -16.04 -26.86
CA ILE A 202 11.52 -16.75 -27.78
C ILE A 202 11.02 -18.17 -27.98
N THR A 203 10.56 -18.79 -26.90
CA THR A 203 9.85 -20.06 -26.94
C THR A 203 8.36 -19.80 -26.91
N ASN A 204 7.69 -19.94 -28.05
CA ASN A 204 6.25 -20.22 -28.05
C ASN A 204 6.07 -21.60 -27.43
N HIS A 205 6.04 -21.68 -26.10
CA HIS A 205 5.48 -22.84 -25.40
C HIS A 205 3.94 -22.88 -25.55
N CYS A 206 3.44 -22.47 -26.71
CA CYS A 206 2.11 -22.79 -27.17
C CYS A 206 2.17 -24.25 -27.60
N GLY A 207 1.70 -25.14 -26.73
CA GLY A 207 1.71 -26.57 -27.00
C GLY A 207 2.47 -27.37 -25.95
N GLN A 208 1.80 -27.62 -24.84
CA GLN A 208 1.48 -28.99 -24.47
C GLN A 208 0.05 -28.92 -23.93
N SER A 209 -0.91 -29.25 -24.79
CA SER A 209 -2.13 -29.87 -24.30
C SER A 209 -1.71 -30.91 -23.28
N ILE A 210 -2.44 -30.98 -22.17
CA ILE A 210 -2.33 -32.08 -21.23
C ILE A 210 -2.51 -33.35 -22.06
N SER A 211 -1.39 -33.97 -22.44
CA SER A 211 -1.36 -35.13 -23.31
C SER A 211 -1.76 -36.31 -22.44
N GLY A 212 -3.05 -36.57 -22.42
CA GLY A 212 -3.66 -37.68 -21.71
C GLY A 212 -4.94 -37.25 -21.02
N GLN A 213 -6.08 -37.48 -21.70
CA GLN A 213 -7.43 -37.31 -21.18
C GLN A 213 -7.97 -35.87 -21.11
N GLN A 214 -8.00 -35.17 -22.24
CA GLN A 214 -9.16 -34.32 -22.49
C GLN A 214 -10.26 -35.21 -23.05
N SER A 215 -11.26 -35.49 -22.21
CA SER A 215 -12.53 -36.06 -22.64
C SER A 215 -13.04 -35.28 -23.84
N ALA A 216 -13.27 -35.98 -24.94
CA ALA A 216 -13.94 -35.49 -26.15
C ALA A 216 -15.42 -35.18 -25.86
N GLY A 217 -15.69 -34.23 -24.97
CA GLY A 217 -17.02 -33.94 -24.44
C GLY A 217 -17.37 -32.47 -24.30
N ASP A 218 -16.44 -31.55 -24.57
CA ASP A 218 -16.69 -30.11 -24.50
C ASP A 218 -16.14 -29.41 -25.75
N GLU A 219 -16.58 -29.91 -26.91
CA GLU A 219 -16.38 -29.26 -28.20
C GLU A 219 -17.64 -28.44 -28.51
N ASP A 220 -17.57 -27.11 -28.42
CA ASP A 220 -18.68 -26.23 -28.77
C ASP A 220 -19.05 -26.43 -30.25
N PHE A 221 -20.28 -26.90 -30.47
CA PHE A 221 -20.84 -27.16 -31.80
C PHE A 221 -20.86 -25.86 -32.62
N SER A 222 -20.00 -25.77 -33.65
CA SER A 222 -19.88 -24.56 -34.47
C SER A 222 -20.77 -24.56 -35.71
N GLY A 223 -21.29 -25.73 -36.13
CA GLY A 223 -22.24 -25.83 -37.23
C GLY A 223 -22.18 -27.16 -38.00
N LEU A 224 -22.91 -27.20 -39.11
CA LEU A 224 -22.97 -28.33 -40.03
C LEU A 224 -22.30 -27.94 -41.36
N ARG A 225 -21.31 -28.72 -41.80
CA ARG A 225 -20.61 -28.53 -43.08
C ARG A 225 -20.88 -29.71 -44.01
N SER A 226 -20.94 -29.49 -45.32
CA SER A 226 -21.03 -30.60 -46.29
C SER A 226 -19.84 -31.55 -46.18
N TYR A 227 -20.11 -32.86 -46.18
CA TYR A 227 -19.13 -33.93 -46.11
C TYR A 227 -18.08 -33.80 -47.23
N ARG A 228 -16.80 -33.90 -46.86
CA ARG A 228 -15.70 -34.05 -47.82
C ARG A 228 -15.08 -35.44 -47.67
N VAL A 229 -14.62 -35.97 -48.79
CA VAL A 229 -13.91 -37.26 -48.83
C VAL A 229 -12.68 -37.16 -47.93
N GLY A 230 -12.66 -37.94 -46.86
CA GLY A 230 -11.63 -37.90 -45.81
C GLY A 230 -12.16 -37.58 -44.41
N ASP A 231 -13.39 -37.06 -44.29
CA ASP A 231 -14.01 -36.80 -42.98
C ASP A 231 -14.39 -38.14 -42.28
N PRO A 232 -14.11 -38.28 -40.96
CA PRO A 232 -14.36 -39.52 -40.25
C PRO A 232 -15.88 -39.79 -40.11
N PRO A 233 -16.34 -41.02 -40.35
CA PRO A 233 -17.77 -41.35 -40.39
C PRO A 233 -18.51 -41.15 -39.06
N LYS A 234 -17.77 -41.07 -37.95
CA LYS A 234 -18.32 -40.81 -36.61
C LYS A 234 -18.85 -39.37 -36.44
N ARG A 235 -18.43 -38.42 -37.28
CA ARG A 235 -18.85 -37.00 -37.23
C ARG A 235 -20.01 -36.66 -38.17
N ILE A 236 -20.58 -37.66 -38.84
CA ILE A 236 -21.72 -37.47 -39.74
C ILE A 236 -22.99 -37.24 -38.90
N ALA A 237 -23.71 -36.16 -39.20
CA ALA A 237 -24.99 -35.85 -38.58
C ALA A 237 -26.10 -36.73 -39.18
N TRP A 238 -26.15 -37.99 -38.76
CA TRP A 238 -27.09 -39.00 -39.26
C TRP A 238 -28.56 -38.55 -39.16
N LYS A 239 -28.90 -37.76 -38.15
CA LYS A 239 -30.25 -37.23 -37.96
C LYS A 239 -30.65 -36.24 -39.06
N THR A 240 -29.72 -35.41 -39.53
CA THR A 240 -29.95 -34.46 -40.63
C THR A 240 -29.97 -35.18 -41.97
N LEU A 241 -29.08 -36.16 -42.16
CA LEU A 241 -29.03 -37.03 -43.33
C LEU A 241 -30.38 -37.72 -43.60
N ALA A 242 -31.02 -38.24 -42.55
CA ALA A 242 -32.31 -38.94 -42.67
C ALA A 242 -33.48 -38.04 -43.09
N HIS A 243 -33.40 -36.73 -42.83
CA HIS A 243 -34.50 -35.78 -43.12
C HIS A 243 -34.32 -34.99 -44.42
N THR A 244 -33.08 -34.67 -44.80
CA THR A 244 -32.77 -33.79 -45.94
C THR A 244 -32.01 -34.48 -47.06
N GLY A 245 -31.48 -35.69 -46.85
CA GLY A 245 -30.70 -36.43 -47.85
C GLY A 245 -29.28 -35.91 -48.06
N GLU A 246 -28.89 -34.82 -47.39
CA GLU A 246 -27.55 -34.23 -47.49
C GLU A 246 -26.62 -34.75 -46.40
N THR A 247 -25.42 -35.20 -46.78
CA THR A 247 -24.37 -35.62 -45.86
C THR A 247 -23.69 -34.40 -45.24
N LEU A 248 -24.14 -34.03 -44.06
CA LEU A 248 -23.55 -32.97 -43.25
C LEU A 248 -22.71 -33.56 -42.12
N VAL A 249 -21.57 -32.93 -41.85
CA VAL A 249 -20.62 -33.28 -40.79
C VAL A 249 -20.70 -32.20 -39.72
N THR A 250 -20.79 -32.61 -38.46
CA THR A 250 -20.71 -31.69 -37.31
C THR A 250 -19.29 -31.14 -37.23
N GLU A 251 -19.14 -29.83 -37.38
CA GLU A 251 -17.87 -29.15 -37.22
C GLU A 251 -17.70 -28.73 -35.76
N TYR A 252 -16.52 -29.04 -35.23
CA TYR A 252 -16.11 -28.74 -33.87
C TYR A 252 -14.86 -27.87 -33.97
N HIS A 253 -14.95 -26.62 -33.50
CA HIS A 253 -13.75 -25.82 -33.28
C HIS A 253 -13.20 -26.20 -31.90
N GLY A 254 -12.01 -26.80 -31.87
CA GLY A 254 -11.26 -26.95 -30.63
C GLY A 254 -10.88 -25.55 -30.15
N GLY A 255 -11.66 -24.99 -29.24
CA GLY A 255 -11.29 -23.82 -28.44
C GLY A 255 -10.17 -24.20 -27.49
N ALA A 256 -9.01 -24.59 -28.02
CA ALA A 256 -7.80 -24.65 -27.22
C ALA A 256 -7.54 -23.22 -26.78
N SER A 257 -7.85 -22.91 -25.52
CA SER A 257 -7.33 -21.71 -24.89
C SER A 257 -5.81 -21.79 -25.05
N ASP A 258 -5.24 -20.93 -25.90
CA ASP A 258 -3.80 -20.88 -26.14
C ASP A 258 -3.12 -20.64 -24.80
N LEU A 259 -2.49 -21.68 -24.28
CA LEU A 259 -1.82 -21.65 -23.00
C LEU A 259 -0.53 -20.83 -23.16
N VAL A 260 -0.47 -19.68 -22.49
CA VAL A 260 0.69 -18.80 -22.55
C VAL A 260 1.57 -19.02 -21.32
N TRP A 261 2.79 -19.52 -21.53
CA TRP A 261 3.79 -19.55 -20.46
C TRP A 261 4.68 -18.31 -20.53
N VAL A 262 4.83 -17.65 -19.39
CA VAL A 262 5.80 -16.57 -19.20
C VAL A 262 7.02 -17.17 -18.50
N ASP A 263 8.08 -17.48 -19.25
CA ASP A 263 9.31 -18.10 -18.72
C ASP A 263 10.42 -17.08 -18.51
N TRP A 264 11.14 -17.24 -17.40
CA TRP A 264 12.37 -16.50 -17.10
C TRP A 264 13.44 -16.62 -18.20
N HIS A 265 13.54 -17.75 -18.89
CA HIS A 265 14.57 -18.00 -19.90
C HIS A 265 14.23 -17.38 -21.26
N ASP A 266 12.99 -16.96 -21.49
CA ASP A 266 12.56 -16.32 -22.74
C ASP A 266 13.16 -14.93 -22.95
N TYR A 267 13.68 -14.31 -21.89
CA TYR A 267 14.14 -12.91 -21.90
C TYR A 267 15.62 -12.82 -21.59
N PRO A 268 16.50 -12.71 -22.61
CA PRO A 268 17.93 -12.52 -22.41
C PRO A 268 18.21 -11.05 -22.05
N ALA A 269 17.99 -10.68 -20.80
CA ALA A 269 18.47 -9.41 -20.24
C ALA A 269 19.72 -9.67 -19.38
N SER A 270 20.77 -8.85 -19.58
CA SER A 270 22.01 -8.93 -18.79
C SER A 270 21.79 -8.57 -17.32
N ASN A 271 20.81 -7.69 -17.05
CA ASN A 271 20.42 -7.30 -15.70
C ASN A 271 19.15 -8.07 -15.27
N PRO A 272 19.15 -8.76 -14.12
CA PRO A 272 17.95 -9.45 -13.61
C PRO A 272 16.77 -8.50 -13.36
N GLU A 273 17.03 -7.24 -13.02
CA GLU A 273 16.00 -6.20 -12.82
C GLU A 273 15.21 -5.93 -14.09
N GLU A 274 15.91 -5.73 -15.21
CA GLU A 274 15.30 -5.50 -16.52
C GLU A 274 14.51 -6.72 -16.97
N ARG A 275 15.01 -7.92 -16.67
CA ARG A 275 14.30 -9.17 -16.93
C ARG A 275 12.96 -9.22 -16.20
N LEU A 276 12.94 -8.85 -14.92
CA LEU A 276 11.71 -8.79 -14.13
C LEU A 276 10.73 -7.76 -14.66
N SER A 277 11.21 -6.61 -15.14
CA SER A 277 10.37 -5.60 -15.81
C SER A 277 9.73 -6.14 -17.10
N LEU A 278 10.48 -6.90 -17.91
CA LEU A 278 9.97 -7.54 -19.13
C LEU A 278 8.93 -8.63 -18.81
N LEU A 279 9.23 -9.50 -17.83
CA LEU A 279 8.31 -10.55 -17.37
C LEU A 279 7.02 -9.95 -16.81
N THR A 280 7.13 -8.87 -16.04
CA THR A 280 5.97 -8.15 -15.49
C THR A 280 5.10 -7.60 -16.61
N ARG A 281 5.71 -6.99 -17.64
CA ARG A 281 4.96 -6.49 -18.80
C ARG A 281 4.24 -7.62 -19.53
N ARG A 282 4.90 -8.77 -19.69
CA ARG A 282 4.34 -9.95 -20.36
C ARG A 282 3.21 -10.60 -19.58
N ALA A 283 3.31 -10.68 -18.27
CA ALA A 283 2.24 -11.13 -17.39
C ALA A 283 0.99 -10.22 -17.52
N LEU A 284 1.19 -8.90 -17.62
CA LEU A 284 0.09 -7.95 -17.84
C LEU A 284 -0.53 -8.08 -19.24
N ASP A 285 0.30 -8.24 -20.28
CA ASP A 285 -0.19 -8.45 -21.65
C ASP A 285 -0.99 -9.77 -21.76
N ALA A 286 -0.51 -10.85 -21.13
CA ALA A 286 -1.23 -12.14 -21.07
C ALA A 286 -2.57 -12.03 -20.34
N ASP A 287 -2.62 -11.33 -19.20
CA ASP A 287 -3.87 -11.08 -18.46
C ASP A 287 -4.88 -10.28 -19.29
N MET A 288 -4.43 -9.27 -20.06
CA MET A 288 -5.29 -8.49 -20.95
C MET A 288 -5.88 -9.32 -22.10
N THR A 289 -5.16 -10.33 -22.60
CA THR A 289 -5.67 -11.22 -23.65
C THR A 289 -6.74 -12.20 -23.15
N GLY A 290 -6.88 -12.38 -21.83
CA GLY A 290 -7.88 -13.27 -21.24
C GLY A 290 -7.58 -14.77 -21.39
N ASN A 291 -6.41 -15.13 -21.92
CA ASN A 291 -5.96 -16.52 -22.08
C ASN A 291 -5.53 -17.13 -20.74
N LEU A 292 -5.52 -18.46 -20.66
CA LEU A 292 -4.87 -19.16 -19.55
C LEU A 292 -3.36 -18.94 -19.65
N TRP A 293 -2.75 -18.45 -18.58
CA TRP A 293 -1.32 -18.22 -18.56
C TRP A 293 -0.70 -18.67 -17.25
N GLY A 294 0.58 -19.07 -17.31
CA GLY A 294 1.36 -19.52 -16.16
C GLY A 294 2.70 -18.83 -16.08
N LEU A 295 3.29 -18.77 -14.89
CA LEU A 295 4.57 -18.12 -14.63
C LEU A 295 5.62 -19.16 -14.24
N ARG A 296 6.78 -19.13 -14.92
CA ARG A 296 7.96 -19.94 -14.59
C ARG A 296 9.10 -19.04 -14.18
N LEU A 297 9.44 -19.11 -12.90
CA LEU A 297 10.63 -18.51 -12.32
C LEU A 297 11.62 -19.60 -11.88
N PRO A 298 12.92 -19.32 -11.83
CA PRO A 298 13.88 -20.23 -11.22
C PRO A 298 13.45 -20.52 -9.77
N GLY A 299 13.22 -21.79 -9.44
CA GLY A 299 12.80 -22.21 -8.09
C GLY A 299 11.31 -22.06 -7.77
N GLN A 300 10.48 -21.49 -8.64
CA GLN A 300 9.02 -21.42 -8.45
C GLN A 300 8.24 -21.51 -9.76
N MET A 301 7.30 -22.45 -9.84
CA MET A 301 6.37 -22.57 -10.96
C MET A 301 4.94 -22.33 -10.45
N ILE A 302 4.24 -21.39 -11.09
CA ILE A 302 2.82 -21.14 -10.84
C ILE A 302 2.06 -21.70 -12.04
N GLY A 303 1.18 -22.68 -11.76
CA GLY A 303 0.36 -23.32 -12.78
C GLY A 303 -0.57 -22.34 -13.50
N PRO A 304 -1.04 -22.69 -14.70
CA PRO A 304 -1.85 -21.79 -15.50
C PRO A 304 -3.23 -21.59 -14.91
N ASP A 305 -3.63 -20.34 -14.74
CA ASP A 305 -4.94 -19.95 -14.27
C ASP A 305 -5.33 -18.60 -14.88
N ARG A 306 -6.53 -18.11 -14.57
CA ARG A 306 -7.06 -16.85 -15.09
C ARG A 306 -7.67 -15.98 -13.99
N GLY A 307 -7.64 -14.68 -14.21
CA GLY A 307 -8.32 -13.69 -13.37
C GLY A 307 -7.40 -12.95 -12.40
N ALA A 308 -7.99 -11.97 -11.70
CA ALA A 308 -7.24 -11.00 -10.92
C ALA A 308 -6.41 -11.64 -9.78
N THR A 309 -6.93 -12.68 -9.14
CA THR A 309 -6.22 -13.39 -8.06
C THR A 309 -4.93 -14.05 -8.57
N HIS A 310 -5.01 -14.73 -9.72
CA HIS A 310 -3.84 -15.34 -10.37
C HIS A 310 -2.81 -14.27 -10.77
N ARG A 311 -3.26 -13.19 -11.40
CA ARG A 311 -2.39 -12.05 -11.73
C ARG A 311 -1.66 -11.52 -10.49
N HIS A 312 -2.38 -11.28 -9.39
CA HIS A 312 -1.77 -10.78 -8.16
C HIS A 312 -0.77 -11.77 -7.56
N GLN A 313 -1.05 -13.07 -7.63
CA GLN A 313 -0.12 -14.11 -7.17
C GLN A 313 1.18 -14.13 -7.98
N CYS A 314 1.07 -14.06 -9.31
CA CYS A 314 2.23 -14.01 -10.22
C CYS A 314 3.05 -12.73 -10.04
N LEU A 315 2.40 -11.56 -9.96
CA LEU A 315 3.08 -10.28 -9.71
C LEU A 315 3.76 -10.25 -8.34
N ARG A 316 3.14 -10.85 -7.32
CA ARG A 316 3.75 -11.00 -6.00
C ARG A 316 4.99 -11.89 -6.02
N ALA A 317 4.96 -12.99 -6.77
CA ALA A 317 6.14 -13.85 -6.94
C ALA A 317 7.29 -13.10 -7.63
N LEU A 318 6.99 -12.33 -8.68
CA LEU A 318 7.97 -11.46 -9.35
C LEU A 318 8.54 -10.37 -8.43
N ALA A 319 7.72 -9.83 -7.53
CA ALA A 319 8.14 -8.81 -6.56
C ALA A 319 9.09 -9.36 -5.49
N LEU A 320 8.85 -10.59 -5.03
CA LEU A 320 9.59 -11.24 -3.94
C LEU A 320 10.78 -12.08 -4.41
N TYR A 321 10.93 -12.25 -5.72
CA TYR A 321 12.06 -12.96 -6.32
C TYR A 321 13.37 -12.20 -6.15
N ASP A 322 14.33 -12.82 -5.47
CA ASP A 322 15.68 -12.30 -5.31
C ASP A 322 16.65 -12.96 -6.30
N PRO A 323 17.15 -12.22 -7.30
CA PRO A 323 18.02 -12.77 -8.34
C PRO A 323 19.40 -13.21 -7.83
N GLY A 324 19.81 -12.79 -6.61
CA GLY A 324 21.10 -13.16 -6.02
C GLY A 324 21.11 -14.50 -5.28
N SER A 325 19.93 -15.00 -4.87
CA SER A 325 19.81 -16.22 -4.05
C SER A 325 19.05 -17.36 -4.75
N GLY A 326 18.45 -17.12 -5.93
CA GLY A 326 17.70 -18.14 -6.68
C GLY A 326 16.43 -18.61 -5.97
N HIS A 327 16.01 -17.90 -4.91
CA HIS A 327 14.87 -18.24 -4.07
C HIS A 327 13.95 -17.03 -3.90
N VAL A 328 12.67 -17.31 -3.66
CA VAL A 328 11.66 -16.30 -3.34
C VAL A 328 11.68 -16.08 -1.83
N ASN A 329 11.93 -14.84 -1.40
CA ASN A 329 11.86 -14.51 0.02
C ASN A 329 10.39 -14.50 0.46
N PRO A 330 10.00 -15.28 1.49
CA PRO A 330 8.60 -15.47 1.89
C PRO A 330 7.90 -14.20 2.41
#